data_AF-A0A3D4B962-F1
#
_entry.id   AF-A0A3D4B962-F1
#
_cell.length_a   1.000
_cell.length_b   1.000
_cell.length_c   1.000
_cell.angle_alpha   90.00
_cell.angle_beta   90.00
_cell.angle_gamma   90.00
#
_symmetry.space_group_name_H-M   'P 1'
#
loop_
_entity.id
_entity.type
_entity.pdbx_description
1 polymer ?
#
loop_
_entity_poly.entity_id
_entity_poly.type
_entity_poly.pdbx_seq_one_letter_code
_entity_poly.pdbx_strand_id
1 'polypeptide(L)'
;RYIFGFKYRWASDGDYPVRWETKVPRTGAYELSLHMPPRQSMQRRYYLTIETADGIQETIISPQGTRREWWPIGQYRFDQTQIAAIELSDDGTGYILADAVRWTYVGD
;
A
#
# COMPACT_ATOMS: atom_id res chain seq x y z
N ARG A 1 -17.22 -12.36 15.50
CA ARG A 1 -16.75 -11.48 14.40
C ARG A 1 -15.28 -11.20 14.64
N TYR A 2 -14.38 -11.73 13.81
CA TYR A 2 -12.98 -11.32 13.83
C TYR A 2 -12.92 -9.94 13.17
N ILE A 3 -12.39 -8.94 13.88
CA ILE A 3 -12.44 -7.53 13.45
C ILE A 3 -11.08 -7.06 12.91
N PHE A 4 -10.03 -7.88 13.03
CA PHE A 4 -8.66 -7.54 12.61
C PHE A 4 -7.97 -8.75 11.95
N GLY A 5 -7.46 -8.56 10.73
CA GLY A 5 -6.69 -9.54 9.95
C GLY A 5 -5.25 -9.10 9.64
N PHE A 6 -4.84 -7.92 10.09
CA PHE A 6 -3.53 -7.35 9.79
C PHE A 6 -2.38 -8.05 10.55
N LYS A 7 -1.19 -7.98 9.96
CA LYS A 7 0.10 -8.24 10.63
C LYS A 7 0.74 -6.91 10.99
N TYR A 8 1.52 -6.91 12.07
CA TYR A 8 2.28 -5.73 12.47
C TYR A 8 3.65 -6.08 13.01
N ARG A 9 4.57 -5.13 12.93
CA ARG A 9 5.90 -5.17 13.57
C ARG A 9 6.35 -3.76 13.91
N TRP A 10 7.37 -3.64 14.76
CA TRP A 10 8.08 -2.37 14.90
C TRP A 10 8.93 -2.11 13.67
N ALA A 11 9.10 -0.83 13.34
CA ALA A 11 10.02 -0.42 12.29
C ALA A 11 11.44 -0.89 12.59
N SER A 12 12.17 -1.24 11.54
CA SER A 12 13.55 -1.74 11.56
C SER A 12 14.33 -1.07 10.42
N ASP A 13 15.07 -1.85 9.64
CA ASP A 13 16.09 -1.48 8.66
C ASP A 13 15.68 -1.79 7.21
N GLY A 14 14.46 -2.28 6.99
CA GLY A 14 13.95 -2.58 5.63
C GLY A 14 14.15 -4.02 5.19
N ASP A 15 14.78 -4.87 6.01
CA ASP A 15 15.13 -6.26 5.66
C ASP A 15 13.92 -7.20 5.57
N TYR A 16 12.74 -6.77 6.02
CA TYR A 16 11.55 -7.61 6.09
C TYR A 16 10.33 -6.93 5.48
N PRO A 17 10.36 -6.68 4.16
CA PRO A 17 9.23 -6.06 3.49
C PRO A 17 8.03 -7.02 3.42
N VAL A 18 6.85 -6.43 3.24
CA VAL A 18 5.64 -7.18 2.87
C VAL A 18 5.26 -6.81 1.44
N ARG A 19 5.07 -7.82 0.61
CA ARG A 19 4.74 -7.65 -0.80
C ARG A 19 3.34 -8.16 -1.12
N TRP A 20 2.56 -7.34 -1.82
CA TRP A 20 1.27 -7.73 -2.41
C TRP A 20 1.40 -7.72 -3.92
N GLU A 21 0.89 -8.78 -4.55
CA GLU A 21 0.89 -8.95 -6.00
C GLU A 21 -0.52 -9.25 -6.50
N THR A 22 -0.83 -8.77 -7.69
CA THR A 22 -2.07 -9.09 -8.39
C THR A 22 -1.90 -9.01 -9.91
N LYS A 23 -2.84 -9.59 -10.65
CA LYS A 23 -3.03 -9.31 -12.07
C LYS A 23 -4.22 -8.38 -12.21
N VAL A 24 -3.98 -7.18 -12.74
CA VAL A 24 -5.08 -6.25 -12.99
C VAL A 24 -5.96 -6.78 -14.13
N PRO A 25 -7.29 -6.66 -14.05
CA PRO A 25 -8.20 -7.23 -15.05
C PRO A 25 -8.20 -6.47 -16.38
N ARG A 26 -7.61 -5.27 -16.41
CA ARG A 26 -7.54 -4.37 -17.57
C ARG A 26 -6.32 -3.45 -17.44
N THR A 27 -5.64 -3.17 -18.56
CA THR A 27 -4.61 -2.12 -18.64
C THR A 27 -5.22 -0.73 -18.46
N GLY A 28 -4.61 0.13 -17.65
CA GLY A 28 -5.04 1.51 -17.46
C GLY A 28 -4.64 2.07 -16.09
N ALA A 29 -5.25 3.18 -15.68
CA ALA A 29 -5.00 3.84 -14.41
C ALA A 29 -5.81 3.20 -13.27
N TYR A 30 -5.14 3.03 -12.12
CA TYR A 30 -5.74 2.53 -10.89
C TYR A 30 -5.40 3.45 -9.72
N GLU A 31 -6.38 3.74 -8.87
CA GLU A 31 -6.15 4.27 -7.54
C GLU A 31 -5.75 3.13 -6.60
N LEU A 32 -4.60 3.28 -5.95
CA LEU A 32 -4.13 2.38 -4.90
C LEU A 32 -4.53 2.89 -3.53
N SER A 33 -4.96 1.97 -2.68
CA SER A 33 -5.20 2.23 -1.26
C SER A 33 -4.67 1.11 -0.38
N LEU A 34 -4.07 1.45 0.77
CA LEU A 34 -3.67 0.50 1.81
C LEU A 34 -4.75 0.44 2.89
N HIS A 35 -5.16 -0.77 3.26
CA HIS A 35 -6.04 -0.99 4.41
C HIS A 35 -5.23 -0.94 5.70
N MET A 36 -5.67 -0.10 6.63
CA MET A 36 -5.12 -0.03 7.98
C MET A 36 -6.25 0.25 8.97
N PRO A 37 -6.16 -0.22 10.22
CA PRO A 37 -7.09 0.15 11.27
C PRO A 37 -7.28 1.68 11.36
N PRO A 38 -8.48 2.15 11.72
CA PRO A 38 -8.72 3.57 11.95
C PRO A 38 -7.85 4.09 13.11
N ARG A 39 -7.73 5.41 13.24
CA ARG A 39 -6.89 6.11 14.25
C ARG A 39 -5.40 5.98 13.98
N GLN A 40 -4.98 6.48 12.83
CA GLN A 40 -3.57 6.64 12.49
C GLN A 40 -3.04 7.99 12.96
N SER A 41 -1.77 8.03 13.37
CA SER A 41 -1.07 9.23 13.85
C SER A 41 -0.16 9.81 12.77
N MET A 42 -0.10 11.14 12.67
CA MET A 42 0.69 11.89 11.68
C MET A 42 2.20 11.58 11.69
N GLN A 43 2.73 11.03 12.78
CA GLN A 43 4.15 10.71 12.91
C GLN A 43 4.56 9.43 12.18
N ARG A 44 3.60 8.66 11.64
CA ARG A 44 3.89 7.41 10.94
C ARG A 44 4.22 7.65 9.48
N ARG A 45 5.30 7.02 9.04
CA ARG A 45 5.74 6.98 7.65
C ARG A 45 5.81 5.52 7.23
N TYR A 46 5.18 5.24 6.11
CA TYR A 46 5.19 3.94 5.46
C TYR A 46 5.82 4.16 4.08
N TYR A 47 6.96 3.50 3.85
CA TYR A 47 7.70 3.58 2.60
C TYR A 47 7.25 2.45 1.68
N LEU A 48 6.89 2.80 0.45
CA LEU A 48 6.26 1.90 -0.50
C LEU A 48 7.01 1.93 -1.82
N THR A 49 7.26 0.76 -2.38
CA THR A 49 7.81 0.59 -3.74
C THR A 49 6.75 -0.09 -4.60
N ILE A 50 6.42 0.50 -5.75
CA ILE A 50 5.32 0.07 -6.60
C ILE A 50 5.87 -0.25 -7.99
N GLU A 51 5.61 -1.46 -8.47
CA GLU A 51 5.93 -1.87 -9.84
C GLU A 51 4.75 -1.54 -10.74
N THR A 52 4.90 -0.52 -11.59
CA THR A 52 3.86 -0.02 -12.49
C THR A 52 4.24 -0.29 -13.95
N ALA A 53 3.32 -0.02 -14.87
CA ALA A 53 3.61 -0.08 -16.31
C ALA A 53 4.66 0.95 -16.75
N ASP A 54 4.82 2.03 -15.97
CA ASP A 54 5.78 3.11 -16.22
C ASP A 54 7.13 2.87 -15.48
N GLY A 55 7.30 1.71 -14.85
CA GLY A 55 8.47 1.33 -14.08
C GLY A 55 8.26 1.36 -12.56
N ILE A 56 9.36 1.32 -11.82
CA ILE A 56 9.32 1.34 -10.35
C ILE A 56 9.04 2.76 -9.85
N GLN A 57 8.09 2.88 -8.92
CA GLN A 57 7.72 4.12 -8.27
C GLN A 57 7.90 3.98 -6.76
N GLU A 58 8.67 4.88 -6.16
CA GLU A 58 8.82 4.98 -4.71
C GLU A 58 7.89 6.06 -4.17
N THR A 59 7.19 5.78 -3.07
CA THR A 59 6.31 6.75 -2.42
C THR A 59 6.27 6.56 -0.92
N ILE A 60 5.78 7.58 -0.22
CA ILE A 60 5.62 7.59 1.23
C ILE A 60 4.19 7.99 1.54
N ILE A 61 3.52 7.22 2.38
CA ILE A 61 2.24 7.64 2.97
C ILE A 61 2.41 7.97 4.44
N SER A 62 1.69 8.99 4.90
CA SER A 62 1.57 9.37 6.31
C SER A 62 0.10 9.46 6.68
N PRO A 63 -0.56 8.32 6.97
CA PRO A 63 -1.98 8.26 7.31
C PRO A 63 -2.36 9.18 8.48
N GLN A 64 -3.37 10.04 8.28
CA GLN A 64 -3.86 10.97 9.31
C GLN A 64 -5.37 10.90 9.49
N GLY A 65 -5.82 10.59 10.71
CA GLY A 65 -7.23 10.68 11.08
C GLY A 65 -7.82 9.41 11.68
N THR A 66 -9.10 9.51 12.05
CA THR A 66 -9.74 8.56 12.98
C THR A 66 -10.80 7.66 12.34
N ARG A 67 -11.13 7.86 11.06
CA ARG A 67 -12.30 7.21 10.41
C ARG A 67 -12.00 6.51 9.08
N ARG A 68 -10.80 6.65 8.51
CA ARG A 68 -10.44 6.00 7.25
C ARG A 68 -9.80 4.65 7.53
N GLU A 69 -10.35 3.62 6.90
CA GLU A 69 -9.77 2.27 6.87
C GLU A 69 -8.92 2.06 5.61
N TRP A 70 -9.34 2.65 4.49
CA TRP A 70 -8.58 2.67 3.24
C TRP A 70 -7.88 4.01 3.06
N TRP A 71 -6.55 3.97 3.06
CA TRP A 71 -5.69 5.14 2.96
C TRP A 71 -5.15 5.24 1.53
N PRO A 72 -5.39 6.37 0.83
CA PRO A 72 -4.94 6.53 -0.54
C PRO A 72 -3.40 6.55 -0.59
N ILE A 73 -2.85 5.86 -1.57
CA ILE A 73 -1.41 5.83 -1.86
C ILE A 73 -1.12 6.77 -3.03
N GLY A 74 -1.88 6.60 -4.12
CA GLY A 74 -1.72 7.37 -5.35
C GLY A 74 -2.46 6.71 -6.51
N GLN A 75 -2.36 7.33 -7.69
CA GLN A 75 -2.85 6.75 -8.94
C GLN A 75 -1.66 6.36 -9.82
N TYR A 76 -1.72 5.16 -10.38
CA TYR A 76 -0.64 4.58 -11.18
C TYR A 76 -1.20 3.81 -12.36
N ARG A 77 -0.44 3.74 -13.45
CA ARG A 77 -0.79 2.95 -14.63
C ARG A 77 -0.30 1.51 -14.49
N PHE A 78 -1.15 0.53 -14.76
CA PHE A 78 -0.81 -0.88 -14.77
C PHE A 78 -1.15 -1.52 -16.12
N ASP A 79 -0.40 -2.57 -16.47
CA ASP A 79 -0.66 -3.39 -17.65
C ASP A 79 -1.24 -4.74 -17.22
N GLN A 80 -2.35 -5.17 -17.83
CA GLN A 80 -2.99 -6.46 -17.54
C GLN A 80 -2.11 -7.69 -17.86
N THR A 81 -1.07 -7.51 -18.68
CA THR A 81 -0.11 -8.55 -19.05
C THR A 81 1.05 -8.67 -18.06
N GLN A 82 1.20 -7.70 -17.15
CA GLN A 82 2.24 -7.67 -16.13
C GLN A 82 1.66 -7.94 -14.74
N ILE A 83 2.53 -8.36 -13.80
CA ILE A 83 2.16 -8.41 -12.39
C ILE A 83 2.19 -6.99 -11.85
N ALA A 84 1.09 -6.54 -11.26
CA ALA A 84 1.06 -5.33 -10.46
C ALA A 84 1.52 -5.69 -9.06
N ALA A 85 2.55 -4.99 -8.56
CA ALA A 85 3.08 -5.26 -7.24
C ALA A 85 3.30 -3.98 -6.44
N ILE A 86 3.15 -4.11 -5.12
CA ILE A 86 3.52 -3.10 -4.16
C ILE A 86 4.20 -3.77 -2.97
N GLU A 87 5.28 -3.15 -2.53
CA GLU A 87 6.06 -3.57 -1.39
C GLU A 87 5.99 -2.49 -0.31
N LEU A 88 5.70 -2.90 0.92
CA LEU A 88 5.79 -2.08 2.12
C LEU A 88 7.07 -2.45 2.88
N SER A 89 8.00 -1.50 2.95
CA SER A 89 9.21 -1.63 3.76
C SER A 89 8.88 -1.55 5.25
N ASP A 90 9.66 -2.26 6.07
CA ASP A 90 9.64 -2.10 7.52
C ASP A 90 10.59 -0.99 8.04
N ASP A 91 11.32 -0.28 7.17
CA ASP A 91 12.09 0.95 7.48
C ASP A 91 11.18 2.18 7.61
N GLY A 92 10.08 2.05 8.36
CA GLY A 92 9.13 3.15 8.59
C GLY A 92 9.30 3.82 9.95
N THR A 93 8.23 4.40 10.48
CA THR A 93 8.25 4.95 11.84
C THR A 93 7.14 4.36 12.71
N GLY A 94 7.50 3.95 13.93
CA GLY A 94 6.58 3.33 14.88
C GLY A 94 6.30 1.86 14.54
N TYR A 95 5.04 1.45 14.60
CA TYR A 95 4.65 0.12 14.13
C TYR A 95 4.18 0.17 12.67
N ILE A 96 4.64 -0.80 11.90
CA ILE A 96 4.29 -1.02 10.50
C ILE A 96 3.16 -2.03 10.46
N LEU A 97 2.06 -1.65 9.82
CA LEU A 97 0.85 -2.44 9.64
C LEU A 97 0.76 -2.92 8.20
N ALA A 98 0.57 -4.22 8.02
CA ALA A 98 0.32 -4.84 6.73
C ALA A 98 -1.01 -5.59 6.80
N ASP A 99 -1.98 -5.19 5.97
CA ASP A 99 -3.28 -5.86 5.89
C ASP A 99 -3.58 -6.23 4.42
N ALA A 100 -4.11 -5.27 3.67
CA ALA A 100 -4.52 -5.48 2.29
C ALA A 100 -4.29 -4.23 1.44
N VAL A 101 -4.06 -4.42 0.15
CA VAL A 101 -4.03 -3.35 -0.85
C VAL A 101 -5.22 -3.50 -1.78
N ARG A 102 -5.78 -2.37 -2.19
CA ARG A 102 -6.84 -2.30 -3.19
C ARG A 102 -6.38 -1.53 -4.41
N TRP A 103 -6.52 -2.15 -5.58
CA TRP A 103 -6.40 -1.53 -6.89
C TRP A 103 -7.82 -1.22 -7.40
N THR A 104 -8.17 0.05 -7.50
CA THR A 104 -9.47 0.50 -8.04
C THR A 104 -9.25 1.10 -9.43
N TYR A 105 -9.79 0.47 -10.48
CA TYR A 105 -9.71 1.02 -11.84
C TYR A 105 -10.40 2.39 -11.92
N VAL A 106 -9.74 3.38 -12.51
CA VAL A 106 -10.27 4.76 -12.64
C VAL A 106 -10.41 5.22 -14.09
N GLY A 107 -9.86 4.48 -15.06
CA GLY A 107 -9.95 4.81 -16.49
C GLY A 107 -8.63 4.56 -17.21
N ASP A 108 -8.57 4.96 -18.48
CA ASP A 108 -7.37 4.89 -19.32
C ASP A 108 -6.72 6.26 -19.50
#